data_AF-A0A5N9GSC6-F1
#
_entry.id   AF-A0A5N9GSC6-F1
#
_cell.length_a   1.000
_cell.length_b   1.000
_cell.length_c   1.000
_cell.angle_alpha   90.00
_cell.angle_beta   90.00
_cell.angle_gamma   90.00
#
_symmetry.space_group_name_H-M   'P 1'
#
loop_
_entity.id
_entity.type
_entity.pdbx_description
1 polymer ?
#
loop_
_entity_poly.entity_id
_entity_poly.type
_entity_poly.pdbx_seq_one_letter_code
_entity_poly.pdbx_strand_id
1 'polypeptide(L)'
;MASSPTSSSSGSAKRIFILIGIAMVALLLAGVITGAIGSALLDNDSLLPEPGVHLPAQLILGDDAGTTLDGGTDFVLTNTILSSLITSGFLILLFTIGTARLKVVPGRMQGFLESIIQAMLGFIESVMGAGKGRAVLPIIATIFLFVSFNSWIALLPVYQSFGITRYETITLDELNHFEANQEVTEDDLIHLVEERNAAAQRAEDESADVQANEAAEAV
;
A
#
# COMPACT_ATOMS: atom_id res chain seq x y z
N MET A 1 -12.55 -36.47 -55.49
CA MET A 1 -11.22 -35.86 -55.33
C MET A 1 -11.19 -35.26 -53.93
N ALA A 2 -10.73 -36.03 -52.94
CA ALA A 2 -10.79 -35.68 -51.53
C ALA A 2 -9.36 -35.70 -50.98
N SER A 3 -8.91 -34.58 -50.42
CA SER A 3 -7.65 -34.48 -49.68
C SER A 3 -7.97 -34.12 -48.23
N SER A 4 -7.59 -35.02 -47.33
CA SER A 4 -7.75 -35.03 -45.88
C SER A 4 -6.78 -34.06 -45.15
N PRO A 5 -7.04 -33.77 -43.86
CA PRO A 5 -6.45 -32.63 -43.13
C PRO A 5 -5.11 -32.98 -42.46
N THR A 6 -4.21 -31.99 -42.36
CA THR A 6 -2.99 -32.08 -41.56
C THR A 6 -3.20 -31.41 -40.20
N SER A 7 -2.91 -32.13 -39.11
CA SER A 7 -2.87 -31.59 -37.75
C SER A 7 -1.47 -31.82 -37.17
N SER A 8 -0.77 -30.74 -36.82
CA SER A 8 0.50 -30.82 -36.08
C SER A 8 0.79 -29.52 -35.32
N SER A 9 0.24 -29.37 -34.11
CA SER A 9 0.59 -28.27 -33.19
C SER A 9 0.38 -28.62 -31.71
N SER A 10 0.68 -29.86 -31.29
CA SER A 10 0.53 -30.29 -29.89
C SER A 10 1.87 -30.30 -29.11
N GLY A 11 2.99 -30.52 -29.79
CA GLY A 11 4.31 -30.68 -29.15
C GLY A 11 4.88 -29.40 -28.54
N SER A 12 4.69 -28.25 -29.19
CA SER A 12 5.25 -26.97 -28.74
C SER A 12 4.54 -26.45 -27.48
N ALA A 13 3.22 -26.55 -27.43
CA ALA A 13 2.43 -26.14 -26.25
C ALA A 13 2.81 -26.96 -25.01
N LYS A 14 2.93 -28.29 -25.14
CA LYS A 14 3.31 -29.17 -24.02
C LYS A 14 4.70 -28.86 -23.46
N ARG A 15 5.67 -28.52 -24.33
CA ARG A 15 7.03 -28.12 -23.92
C ARG A 15 7.03 -26.78 -23.19
N ILE A 16 6.21 -25.82 -23.63
CA ILE A 16 6.06 -24.53 -22.96
C ILE A 16 5.51 -24.71 -21.54
N PHE A 17 4.46 -25.52 -21.37
CA PHE A 17 3.91 -25.80 -20.03
C PHE A 17 4.92 -26.48 -19.10
N ILE A 18 5.74 -27.40 -19.61
CA ILE A 18 6.80 -28.05 -18.83
C ILE A 18 7.87 -27.03 -18.41
N LEU A 19 8.29 -26.14 -19.31
CA LEU A 19 9.27 -25.11 -18.98
C LEU A 19 8.75 -24.11 -17.94
N ILE A 20 7.48 -23.69 -18.06
CA ILE A 20 6.84 -22.82 -17.06
C ILE A 20 6.77 -23.53 -15.71
N GLY A 21 6.40 -24.81 -15.69
CA GLY A 21 6.38 -25.61 -14.46
C GLY A 21 7.75 -25.71 -13.80
N ILE A 22 8.80 -25.99 -14.59
CA ILE A 22 10.19 -26.05 -14.09
C ILE A 22 10.63 -24.67 -13.56
N ALA A 23 10.35 -23.60 -14.30
CA ALA A 23 10.69 -22.25 -13.87
C ALA A 23 9.99 -21.87 -12.56
N MET A 24 8.71 -22.20 -12.41
CA MET A 24 7.96 -21.97 -11.18
C MET A 24 8.54 -22.74 -10.00
N VAL A 25 8.89 -24.03 -10.19
CA VAL A 25 9.50 -24.83 -9.13
C VAL A 25 10.87 -24.28 -8.76
N ALA A 26 11.68 -23.87 -9.74
CA ALA A 26 12.98 -23.25 -9.49
C ALA A 26 12.85 -21.93 -8.71
N LEU A 27 11.88 -21.09 -9.07
CA LEU A 27 11.56 -19.84 -8.35
C LEU A 27 11.10 -20.11 -6.92
N LEU A 28 10.27 -21.13 -6.71
CA LEU A 28 9.80 -21.51 -5.38
C LEU A 28 10.96 -22.00 -4.52
N LEU A 29 11.82 -22.88 -5.05
CA LEU A 29 12.99 -23.38 -4.33
C LEU A 29 14.00 -22.27 -4.04
N ALA A 30 14.27 -21.38 -5.00
CA ALA A 30 15.11 -20.22 -4.78
C ALA A 30 14.54 -19.27 -3.73
N GLY A 31 13.23 -19.03 -3.76
CA GLY A 31 12.53 -18.23 -2.74
C GLY A 31 12.53 -18.88 -1.36
N VAL A 32 12.46 -20.21 -1.28
CA VAL A 32 12.58 -20.92 0.00
C VAL A 32 14.01 -20.86 0.52
N ILE A 33 15.03 -21.09 -0.31
CA ILE A 33 16.43 -21.11 0.13
C ILE A 33 16.94 -19.70 0.49
N THR A 34 16.57 -18.69 -0.31
CA THR A 34 17.10 -17.32 -0.19
C THR A 34 16.14 -16.35 0.51
N GLY A 35 14.87 -16.72 0.65
CA GLY A 35 13.86 -15.88 1.29
C GLY A 35 13.77 -16.08 2.80
N ALA A 36 12.91 -15.28 3.42
CA ALA A 36 12.74 -15.19 4.87
C ALA A 36 12.44 -16.53 5.59
N ILE A 37 11.83 -17.49 4.88
CA ILE A 37 11.47 -18.79 5.44
C ILE A 37 12.71 -19.71 5.53
N GLY A 38 13.60 -19.70 4.53
CA GLY A 38 14.81 -20.54 4.55
C GLY A 38 15.89 -19.98 5.44
N SER A 39 16.07 -18.66 5.47
CA SER A 39 17.00 -18.02 6.40
C SER A 39 16.65 -18.37 7.85
N ALA A 40 15.36 -18.40 8.20
CA ALA A 40 14.88 -18.79 9.54
C ALA A 40 15.09 -20.27 9.90
N LEU A 41 15.19 -21.17 8.92
CA LEU A 41 15.40 -22.61 9.14
C LEU A 41 16.87 -23.05 9.03
N LEU A 42 17.66 -22.33 8.23
CA LEU A 42 19.04 -22.67 7.90
C LEU A 42 20.07 -21.79 8.62
N ASP A 43 19.61 -20.88 9.50
CA ASP A 43 20.44 -19.96 10.29
C ASP A 43 21.43 -19.17 9.41
N ASN A 44 20.92 -18.63 8.30
CA ASN A 44 21.69 -17.90 7.30
C ASN A 44 21.20 -16.46 7.19
N ASP A 45 22.09 -15.51 6.94
CA ASP A 45 21.77 -14.09 6.88
C ASP A 45 20.77 -13.80 5.73
N SER A 46 19.60 -13.27 6.09
CA SER A 46 18.57 -12.89 5.12
C SER A 46 19.08 -11.74 4.24
N LEU A 47 19.06 -11.93 2.92
CA LEU A 47 19.37 -10.85 1.96
C LEU A 47 18.28 -9.76 1.90
N LEU A 48 17.16 -9.98 2.59
CA LEU A 48 16.11 -8.99 2.75
C LEU A 48 16.28 -8.32 4.11
N PRO A 49 16.33 -6.97 4.15
CA PRO A 49 16.29 -6.21 5.40
C PRO A 49 15.10 -6.66 6.24
N GLU A 50 15.29 -6.84 7.55
CA GLU A 50 14.20 -7.15 8.46
C GLU A 50 13.10 -6.08 8.33
N PRO A 51 11.81 -6.48 8.23
CA PRO A 51 10.72 -5.52 8.10
C PRO A 51 10.61 -4.68 9.36
N GLY A 52 11.14 -3.45 9.30
CA GLY A 52 11.01 -2.46 10.37
C GLY A 52 9.55 -2.11 10.61
N VAL A 53 9.17 -1.98 11.89
CA VAL A 53 7.82 -1.63 12.35
C VAL A 53 7.35 -0.36 11.67
N HIS A 54 6.31 -0.46 10.86
CA HIS A 54 5.70 0.68 10.20
C HIS A 54 4.79 1.37 11.22
N LEU A 55 5.04 2.65 11.47
CA LEU A 55 4.28 3.49 12.39
C LEU A 55 2.78 3.51 12.05
N PRO A 56 1.90 3.76 13.05
CA PRO A 56 0.46 3.84 12.87
C PRO A 56 0.03 4.94 11.87
N ALA A 57 -1.22 4.88 11.43
CA ALA A 57 -1.77 5.74 10.38
C ALA A 57 -1.43 7.23 10.59
N GLN A 58 -0.72 7.82 9.63
CA GLN A 58 -0.31 9.23 9.66
C GLN A 58 -1.52 10.17 9.76
N LEU A 59 -1.45 11.10 10.70
CA LEU A 59 -2.43 12.15 10.91
C LEU A 59 -2.30 13.19 9.79
N ILE A 60 -3.43 13.55 9.17
CA ILE A 60 -3.46 14.64 8.16
C ILE A 60 -3.87 15.97 8.81
N LEU A 61 -4.69 15.92 9.87
CA LEU A 61 -5.16 17.10 10.59
C LEU A 61 -5.34 16.81 12.09
N GLY A 62 -4.65 17.59 12.93
CA GLY A 62 -4.59 17.50 14.39
C GLY A 62 -3.15 17.74 14.87
N ASP A 63 -2.95 18.56 15.91
CA ASP A 63 -1.65 18.67 16.61
C ASP A 63 -1.49 17.48 17.58
N ASP A 64 -0.24 17.13 17.88
CA ASP A 64 0.23 15.90 18.56
C ASP A 64 -0.30 15.66 20.00
N ALA A 65 -1.38 16.31 20.42
CA ALA A 65 -1.95 16.18 21.77
C ALA A 65 -3.46 16.39 21.83
N GLY A 66 -4.22 16.04 20.77
CA GLY A 66 -5.68 16.18 20.82
C GLY A 66 -6.16 17.63 20.92
N THR A 67 -5.35 18.61 20.53
CA THR A 67 -5.81 20.00 20.43
C THR A 67 -6.50 20.18 19.08
N THR A 68 -7.80 19.98 19.18
CA THR A 68 -8.84 20.21 18.19
C THR A 68 -8.76 21.59 17.53
N LEU A 69 -9.34 21.69 16.34
CA LEU A 69 -9.90 22.96 15.85
C LEU A 69 -10.66 23.63 17.01
N ASP A 70 -10.36 24.91 17.24
CA ASP A 70 -10.81 25.76 18.35
C ASP A 70 -12.35 25.87 18.40
N GLY A 71 -13.02 24.80 18.85
CA GLY A 71 -14.46 24.59 18.67
C GLY A 71 -15.05 23.31 19.29
N GLY A 72 -14.28 22.50 20.05
CA GLY A 72 -14.85 21.51 20.98
C GLY A 72 -15.26 20.15 20.40
N THR A 73 -14.63 19.69 19.31
CA THR A 73 -14.80 18.29 18.85
C THR A 73 -13.44 17.62 18.68
N ASP A 74 -13.13 16.65 19.54
CA ASP A 74 -11.94 15.76 19.54
C ASP A 74 -11.88 14.84 18.31
N PHE A 75 -12.04 15.40 17.11
CA PHE A 75 -12.00 14.65 15.86
C PHE A 75 -10.63 14.79 15.20
N VAL A 76 -9.85 13.73 15.33
CA VAL A 76 -8.55 13.58 14.68
C VAL A 76 -8.75 12.96 13.29
N LEU A 77 -8.37 13.69 12.23
CA LEU A 77 -8.54 13.22 10.86
C LEU A 77 -7.25 12.55 10.37
N THR A 78 -7.23 11.22 10.42
CA THR A 78 -6.13 10.41 9.88
C THR A 78 -6.29 10.20 8.38
N ASN A 79 -5.19 9.88 7.72
CA ASN A 79 -5.16 9.48 6.32
C ASN A 79 -6.16 8.34 6.05
N THR A 80 -6.21 7.34 6.94
CA THR A 80 -7.15 6.21 6.84
C THR A 80 -8.62 6.65 6.97
N ILE A 81 -8.95 7.53 7.91
CA ILE A 81 -10.32 8.04 8.08
C ILE A 81 -10.72 8.84 6.83
N LEU A 82 -9.84 9.72 6.34
CA LEU A 82 -10.10 10.50 5.12
C LEU A 82 -10.34 9.59 3.90
N SER A 83 -9.52 8.56 3.73
CA SER A 83 -9.72 7.53 2.69
C SER A 83 -11.08 6.86 2.77
N SER A 84 -11.46 6.45 3.98
CA SER A 84 -12.72 5.74 4.19
C SER A 84 -13.92 6.63 3.86
N LEU A 85 -13.82 7.93 4.15
CA LEU A 85 -14.85 8.93 3.84
C LEU A 85 -14.93 9.19 2.33
N ILE A 86 -13.78 9.35 1.66
CA ILE A 86 -13.73 9.53 0.20
C ILE A 86 -14.31 8.32 -0.50
N THR A 87 -13.89 7.11 -0.13
CA THR A 87 -14.39 5.86 -0.70
C THR A 87 -15.90 5.71 -0.48
N SER A 88 -16.37 5.99 0.74
CA SER A 88 -17.80 5.93 1.06
C SER A 88 -18.61 6.92 0.23
N GLY A 89 -18.16 8.18 0.15
CA GLY A 89 -18.79 9.22 -0.66
C GLY A 89 -18.84 8.86 -2.14
N PHE A 90 -17.74 8.34 -2.67
CA PHE A 90 -17.65 7.86 -4.06
C PHE A 90 -18.65 6.74 -4.33
N LEU A 91 -18.72 5.72 -3.48
CA LEU A 91 -19.65 4.60 -3.65
C LEU A 91 -21.11 5.04 -3.55
N ILE A 92 -21.44 5.88 -2.57
CA ILE A 92 -22.79 6.44 -2.42
C ILE A 92 -23.16 7.22 -3.68
N LEU A 93 -22.27 8.08 -4.19
CA LEU A 93 -22.51 8.87 -5.40
C LEU A 93 -22.68 7.97 -6.63
N LEU A 94 -21.80 6.98 -6.80
CA LEU A 94 -21.82 6.04 -7.92
C LEU A 94 -23.14 5.27 -7.97
N PHE A 95 -23.58 4.71 -6.85
CA PHE A 95 -24.84 3.98 -6.78
C PHE A 95 -26.03 4.92 -6.91
N THR A 96 -26.03 6.08 -6.24
CA THR A 96 -27.12 7.05 -6.33
C THR A 96 -27.33 7.51 -7.78
N ILE A 97 -26.28 7.91 -8.48
CA ILE A 97 -26.36 8.29 -9.90
C ILE A 97 -26.74 7.09 -10.76
N GLY A 98 -26.15 5.92 -10.49
CA GLY A 98 -26.40 4.68 -11.20
C GLY A 98 -27.84 4.19 -11.14
N THR A 99 -28.52 4.39 -10.00
CA THR A 99 -29.91 3.98 -9.77
C THR A 99 -30.91 5.13 -9.87
N ALA A 100 -30.48 6.39 -10.03
CA ALA A 100 -31.38 7.55 -10.07
C ALA A 100 -32.37 7.54 -11.26
N ARG A 101 -32.06 6.83 -12.36
CA ARG A 101 -32.92 6.77 -13.56
C ARG A 101 -33.01 5.35 -14.13
N LEU A 102 -33.57 4.42 -13.35
CA LEU A 102 -33.81 3.05 -13.81
C LEU A 102 -34.76 3.06 -15.02
N LYS A 103 -34.29 2.52 -16.15
CA LYS A 103 -35.06 2.35 -17.37
C LYS A 103 -35.25 0.85 -17.64
N VAL A 104 -36.39 0.49 -18.24
CA VAL A 104 -36.68 -0.89 -18.67
C VAL A 104 -35.66 -1.37 -19.71
N VAL A 105 -35.22 -0.49 -20.61
CA VAL A 105 -34.08 -0.74 -21.49
C VAL A 105 -32.85 -0.09 -20.84
N PRO A 106 -31.87 -0.89 -20.37
CA PRO A 106 -30.74 -0.36 -19.61
C PRO A 106 -29.86 0.53 -20.48
N GLY A 107 -29.49 1.69 -19.94
CA GLY A 107 -28.40 2.51 -20.50
C GLY A 107 -27.02 1.90 -20.22
N ARG A 108 -25.95 2.49 -20.77
CA ARG A 108 -24.57 1.97 -20.62
C ARG A 108 -24.13 1.82 -19.16
N MET A 109 -24.40 2.82 -18.31
CA MET A 109 -24.03 2.80 -16.89
C MET A 109 -24.88 1.83 -16.07
N GLN A 110 -26.19 1.76 -16.34
CA GLN A 110 -27.08 0.78 -15.69
C GLN A 110 -26.65 -0.65 -16.02
N GLY A 111 -26.36 -0.95 -17.30
CA GLY A 111 -25.92 -2.28 -17.71
C GLY A 111 -24.57 -2.70 -17.10
N PHE A 112 -23.64 -1.76 -16.93
CA PHE A 112 -22.38 -2.03 -16.25
C PHE A 112 -22.60 -2.41 -14.77
N LEU A 113 -23.37 -1.60 -14.04
CA LEU A 113 -23.69 -1.86 -12.63
C LEU A 113 -24.50 -3.14 -12.45
N GLU A 114 -25.48 -3.40 -13.30
CA GLU A 114 -26.23 -4.67 -13.31
C GLU A 114 -25.30 -5.86 -13.53
N SER A 115 -24.33 -5.77 -14.44
CA SER A 115 -23.37 -6.85 -14.65
C SER A 115 -22.50 -7.13 -13.43
N ILE A 116 -22.08 -6.08 -12.71
CA ILE A 116 -21.32 -6.22 -11.46
C ILE A 116 -22.20 -6.92 -10.41
N ILE A 117 -23.40 -6.40 -10.17
CA ILE A 117 -24.32 -6.96 -9.16
C ILE A 117 -24.71 -8.39 -9.51
N GLN A 118 -24.92 -8.71 -10.79
CA GLN A 118 -25.25 -10.05 -11.24
C GLN A 118 -24.07 -11.02 -11.12
N ALA A 119 -22.84 -10.58 -11.43
CA ALA A 119 -21.63 -11.37 -11.22
C ALA A 119 -21.42 -11.67 -9.73
N MET A 120 -21.66 -10.66 -8.87
CA MET A 120 -21.60 -10.83 -7.42
C MET A 120 -22.67 -11.79 -6.91
N LEU A 121 -23.91 -11.68 -7.40
CA LEU A 121 -24.98 -12.61 -7.04
C LEU A 121 -24.60 -14.05 -7.43
N GLY A 122 -24.07 -14.25 -8.63
CA GLY A 122 -23.62 -15.57 -9.09
C GLY A 122 -22.48 -16.12 -8.23
N PHE A 123 -21.51 -15.29 -7.85
CA PHE A 123 -20.44 -15.68 -6.94
C PHE A 123 -20.98 -16.06 -5.55
N ILE A 124 -21.85 -15.22 -4.99
CA ILE A 124 -22.48 -15.44 -3.69
C ILE A 124 -23.28 -16.75 -3.69
N GLU A 125 -24.13 -16.97 -4.69
CA GLU A 125 -24.92 -18.20 -4.86
C GLU A 125 -24.03 -19.44 -5.09
N SER A 126 -22.86 -19.29 -5.73
CA SER A 126 -21.90 -20.38 -5.92
C SER A 126 -21.28 -20.86 -4.60
N VAL A 127 -21.15 -19.98 -3.61
CA VAL A 127 -20.55 -20.28 -2.31
C VAL A 127 -21.60 -20.82 -1.32
N MET A 128 -22.78 -20.21 -1.29
CA MET A 128 -23.80 -20.49 -0.26
C MET A 128 -24.95 -21.39 -0.71
N GLY A 129 -25.00 -21.73 -2.00
CA GLY A 129 -26.10 -22.45 -2.62
C GLY A 129 -27.21 -21.53 -3.14
N ALA A 130 -27.91 -22.01 -4.17
CA ALA A 130 -28.93 -21.26 -4.89
C ALA A 130 -30.10 -20.82 -3.99
N GLY A 131 -30.63 -19.62 -4.24
CA GLY A 131 -31.86 -19.11 -3.62
C GLY A 131 -31.67 -18.25 -2.37
N LYS A 132 -30.50 -18.31 -1.70
CA LYS A 132 -30.21 -17.45 -0.53
C LYS A 132 -29.40 -16.19 -0.87
N GLY A 133 -28.81 -16.11 -2.06
CA GLY A 133 -27.89 -15.03 -2.44
C GLY A 133 -28.53 -13.65 -2.43
N ARG A 134 -29.77 -13.49 -2.89
CA ARG A 134 -30.45 -12.19 -2.95
C ARG A 134 -30.67 -11.53 -1.59
N ALA A 135 -30.83 -12.32 -0.52
CA ALA A 135 -31.06 -11.79 0.82
C ALA A 135 -29.77 -11.22 1.45
N VAL A 136 -28.62 -11.85 1.17
CA VAL A 136 -27.32 -11.44 1.73
C VAL A 136 -26.53 -10.50 0.82
N LEU A 137 -26.93 -10.42 -0.46
CA LEU A 137 -26.24 -9.62 -1.47
C LEU A 137 -26.01 -8.17 -1.03
N PRO A 138 -26.97 -7.44 -0.43
CA PRO A 138 -26.71 -6.05 -0.04
C PRO A 138 -25.57 -5.91 0.97
N ILE A 139 -25.47 -6.81 1.94
CA ILE A 139 -24.43 -6.77 2.98
C ILE A 139 -23.08 -7.13 2.37
N ILE A 140 -23.02 -8.28 1.69
CA ILE A 140 -21.77 -8.77 1.08
C ILE A 140 -21.28 -7.79 0.02
N ALA A 141 -22.18 -7.26 -0.81
CA ALA A 141 -21.81 -6.33 -1.86
C ALA A 141 -21.28 -5.02 -1.30
N THR A 142 -21.92 -4.47 -0.26
CA THR A 142 -21.45 -3.22 0.36
C THR A 142 -20.05 -3.39 0.96
N ILE A 143 -19.81 -4.47 1.70
CA ILE A 143 -18.49 -4.76 2.29
C ILE A 143 -17.45 -4.97 1.19
N PHE A 144 -17.75 -5.82 0.20
CA PHE A 144 -16.83 -6.14 -0.89
C PHE A 144 -16.46 -4.90 -1.71
N LEU A 145 -17.46 -4.11 -2.13
CA LEU A 145 -17.22 -2.91 -2.91
C LEU A 145 -16.48 -1.87 -2.08
N PHE A 146 -16.84 -1.68 -0.81
CA PHE A 146 -16.11 -0.78 0.08
C PHE A 146 -14.63 -1.15 0.18
N VAL A 147 -14.32 -2.40 0.55
CA VAL A 147 -12.93 -2.85 0.72
C VAL A 147 -12.18 -2.77 -0.61
N SER A 148 -12.76 -3.26 -1.71
CA SER A 148 -12.09 -3.27 -3.02
C SER A 148 -11.74 -1.87 -3.51
N PHE A 149 -12.68 -0.92 -3.43
CA PHE A 149 -12.42 0.45 -3.86
C PHE A 149 -11.51 1.20 -2.89
N ASN A 150 -11.63 0.97 -1.58
CA ASN A 150 -10.74 1.56 -0.59
C ASN A 150 -9.29 1.12 -0.81
N SER A 151 -9.07 -0.16 -1.13
CA SER A 151 -7.74 -0.67 -1.49
C SER A 151 -7.22 -0.10 -2.80
N TRP A 152 -8.07 0.10 -3.81
CA TRP A 152 -7.64 0.67 -5.10
C TRP A 152 -7.29 2.15 -5.01
N ILE A 153 -8.04 2.93 -4.23
CA ILE A 153 -7.75 4.36 -4.01
C ILE A 153 -6.43 4.53 -3.25
N ALA A 154 -6.14 3.66 -2.28
CA ALA A 154 -4.89 3.68 -1.52
C ALA A 154 -3.64 3.43 -2.39
N LEU A 155 -3.77 2.76 -3.54
CA LEU A 155 -2.67 2.52 -4.49
C LEU A 155 -2.36 3.73 -5.38
N LEU A 156 -3.22 4.75 -5.41
CA LEU A 156 -2.96 5.93 -6.23
C LEU A 156 -1.80 6.74 -5.62
N PRO A 157 -0.79 7.17 -6.41
CA PRO A 157 0.34 7.96 -5.91
C PRO A 157 -0.10 9.29 -5.31
N VAL A 158 -1.27 9.79 -5.72
CA VAL A 158 -1.91 10.98 -5.16
C VAL A 158 -2.22 10.80 -3.67
N TYR A 159 -2.51 9.58 -3.22
CA TYR A 159 -2.85 9.29 -1.83
C TYR A 159 -1.68 9.48 -0.87
N GLN A 160 -0.47 9.11 -1.30
CA GLN A 160 0.77 9.37 -0.56
C GLN A 160 1.15 10.85 -0.57
N SER A 161 0.69 11.61 -1.58
CA SER A 161 0.95 13.05 -1.68
C SER A 161 0.05 13.92 -0.79
N PHE A 162 -1.06 13.40 -0.27
CA PHE A 162 -1.95 14.15 0.63
C PHE A 162 -1.47 14.17 2.10
N GLY A 163 -0.34 13.53 2.41
CA GLY A 163 0.33 13.71 3.69
C GLY A 163 1.07 15.05 3.70
N ILE A 164 0.58 16.02 4.47
CA ILE A 164 1.46 17.08 4.94
C ILE A 164 2.50 16.36 5.82
N THR A 165 3.75 16.32 5.38
CA THR A 165 4.85 15.76 6.16
C THR A 165 4.98 16.60 7.44
N ARG A 166 4.29 16.19 8.51
CA ARG A 166 4.56 16.74 9.83
C ARG A 166 5.80 16.02 10.34
N TYR A 167 6.82 16.80 10.67
CA TYR A 167 7.94 16.31 11.46
C TYR A 167 7.38 16.02 12.85
N GLU A 168 7.20 14.75 13.17
CA GLU A 168 6.88 14.31 14.52
C GLU A 168 8.07 14.71 15.40
N THR A 169 7.85 15.73 16.23
CA THR A 169 8.86 16.16 17.18
C THR A 169 8.81 15.16 18.31
N ILE A 170 9.66 14.14 18.25
CA ILE A 170 9.77 13.15 19.31
C ILE A 170 10.13 13.90 20.59
N THR A 171 9.22 13.89 21.55
CA THR A 171 9.47 14.52 22.84
C THR A 171 10.40 13.64 23.67
N LEU A 172 11.26 14.24 24.49
CA LEU A 172 12.26 13.52 25.29
C LEU A 172 11.63 12.46 26.21
N ASP A 173 10.42 12.72 26.71
CA ASP A 173 9.66 11.79 27.53
C ASP A 173 9.30 10.49 26.78
N GLU A 174 9.13 10.54 25.46
CA GLU A 174 8.81 9.37 24.64
C GLU A 174 10.04 8.52 24.34
N LEU A 175 11.19 9.15 24.03
CA LEU A 175 12.48 8.45 23.89
C LEU A 175 12.85 7.67 25.16
N ASN A 176 12.70 8.30 26.32
CA ASN A 176 13.01 7.70 27.62
C ASN A 176 12.07 6.54 28.00
N HIS A 177 10.91 6.42 27.34
CA HIS A 177 9.99 5.31 27.53
C HIS A 177 10.34 4.07 26.69
N PHE A 178 11.01 4.24 25.55
CA PHE A 178 11.40 3.13 24.66
C PHE A 178 12.77 2.54 25.00
N GLU A 179 13.70 3.33 25.55
CA GLU A 179 14.99 2.85 26.06
C GLU A 179 14.90 2.59 27.57
N ALA A 180 14.50 1.38 27.95
CA ALA A 180 14.27 1.01 29.36
C ALA A 180 15.52 1.02 30.29
N ASN A 181 16.65 1.62 29.90
CA ASN A 181 17.84 1.78 30.77
C ASN A 181 18.80 2.92 30.33
N GLN A 182 18.43 3.79 29.39
CA GLN A 182 19.28 4.91 28.99
C GLN A 182 18.40 6.16 28.85
N GLU A 183 18.42 6.99 29.89
CA GLU A 183 17.71 8.26 29.90
C GLU A 183 18.53 9.26 29.07
N VAL A 184 18.02 9.64 27.90
CA VAL A 184 18.65 10.62 27.01
C VAL A 184 18.30 12.02 27.54
N THR A 185 19.32 12.79 27.89
CA THR A 185 19.14 14.13 28.47
C THR A 185 19.12 15.21 27.37
N GLU A 186 18.49 16.38 27.63
CA GLU A 186 18.50 17.54 26.71
C GLU A 186 19.92 17.91 26.25
N ASP A 187 20.90 17.84 27.16
CA ASP A 187 22.30 18.16 26.89
C ASP A 187 22.93 17.18 25.88
N ASP A 188 22.54 15.90 25.92
CA ASP A 188 23.05 14.89 24.97
C ASP A 188 22.53 15.17 23.55
N LEU A 189 21.26 15.57 23.41
CA LEU A 189 20.69 15.95 22.13
C LEU A 189 21.32 17.23 21.57
N ILE A 190 21.54 18.24 22.41
CA ILE A 190 22.20 19.50 21.99
C ILE A 190 23.61 19.19 21.49
N HIS A 191 24.35 18.33 22.19
CA HIS A 191 25.70 17.92 21.78
C HIS A 191 25.68 17.16 20.44
N LEU A 192 24.74 16.25 20.23
CA LEU A 192 24.62 15.50 18.97
C LEU A 192 24.19 16.39 17.79
N VAL A 193 23.33 17.37 18.02
CA VAL A 193 22.92 18.35 16.99
C VAL A 193 24.09 19.27 16.64
N GLU A 194 24.86 19.72 17.64
CA GLU A 194 26.04 20.54 17.43
C GLU A 194 27.13 19.77 16.67
N GLU A 195 27.35 18.50 17.01
CA GLU A 195 28.26 17.60 16.29
C GLU A 195 27.80 17.37 14.84
N ARG A 196 26.50 17.15 14.61
CA ARG A 196 25.94 17.00 13.25
C ARG A 196 26.05 18.27 12.42
N ASN A 197 25.85 19.43 13.03
CA ASN A 197 25.98 20.73 12.35
C ASN A 197 27.45 21.03 12.04
N ALA A 198 28.37 20.74 12.96
CA ALA A 198 29.80 20.88 12.74
C ALA A 198 30.31 19.92 11.66
N ALA A 199 29.80 18.68 11.61
CA ALA A 199 30.11 17.72 10.56
C ALA A 199 29.56 18.15 9.19
N ALA A 200 28.36 18.75 9.15
CA ALA A 200 27.79 19.29 7.91
C ALA A 200 28.64 20.44 7.35
N GLN A 201 29.11 21.35 8.20
CA GLN A 201 30.01 22.43 7.78
C GLN A 201 31.37 21.91 7.30
N ARG A 202 31.95 20.91 7.97
CA ARG A 202 33.19 20.28 7.49
C ARG A 202 33.03 19.60 6.13
N ALA A 203 31.89 18.96 5.88
CA ALA A 203 31.60 18.34 4.59
C ALA A 203 31.41 19.38 3.47
N GLU A 204 30.81 20.54 3.78
CA GLU A 204 30.71 21.65 2.84
C GLU A 204 32.09 22.24 2.51
N ASP A 205 32.94 22.48 3.50
CA ASP A 205 34.30 22.99 3.31
C ASP A 205 35.18 22.01 2.51
N GLU A 206 35.11 20.71 2.82
CA GLU A 206 35.84 19.67 2.10
C GLU A 206 35.37 19.54 0.64
N SER A 207 34.07 19.72 0.38
CA SER A 207 33.52 19.75 -0.97
C SER A 207 33.93 20.99 -1.77
N ALA A 208 34.12 22.13 -1.11
CA ALA A 208 34.59 23.37 -1.73
C ALA A 208 36.09 23.28 -2.09
N ASP A 209 36.91 22.67 -1.23
CA ASP A 209 38.33 22.44 -1.50
C ASP A 209 38.55 21.43 -2.63
N VAL A 210 37.74 20.37 -2.70
CA VAL A 210 37.79 19.40 -3.82
C VAL A 210 37.40 20.07 -5.14
N GLN A 211 36.37 20.92 -5.17
CA GLN A 211 36.01 21.68 -6.37
C GLN A 211 37.08 22.70 -6.77
N ALA A 212 37.73 23.35 -5.80
CA ALA A 212 38.82 24.28 -6.07
C ALA A 212 40.05 23.57 -6.67
N ASN A 213 40.33 22.34 -6.22
CA ASN A 213 41.44 21.54 -6.72
C ASN A 213 41.15 20.94 -8.11
N GLU A 214 39.91 20.49 -8.37
CA GLU A 214 39.47 20.07 -9.72
C GLU A 214 39.50 21.23 -10.73
N ALA A 215 39.15 22.45 -10.31
CA ALA A 215 39.25 23.63 -11.16
C ALA A 215 40.70 24.04 -11.47
N ALA A 216 41.66 23.71 -10.58
CA ALA A 216 43.08 24.00 -10.76
C ALA A 216 43.79 22.96 -11.66
N GLU A 217 43.37 21.70 -11.67
CA GLU A 217 43.89 20.66 -12.59
C GLU A 217 43.35 20.77 -14.02
N ALA A 218 42.29 21.56 -14.24
CA ALA A 218 41.66 21.76 -15.55
C ALA A 218 42.29 22.91 -16.39
N VAL A 219 43.38 23.53 -15.93
CA VAL A 219 44.14 24.61 -16.61
C VAL A 219 45.54 24.14 -16.96
#